data_AF-A0A257H316-F1
#
_entry.id   AF-A0A257H316-F1
#
_cell.length_a   1.000
_cell.length_b   1.000
_cell.length_c   1.000
_cell.angle_alpha   90.00
_cell.angle_beta   90.00
_cell.angle_gamma   90.00
#
_symmetry.space_group_name_H-M   'P 1'
#
loop_
_entity.id
_entity.type
_entity.pdbx_description
1 polymer ?
#
loop_
_entity_poly.entity_id
_entity_poly.type
_entity_poly.pdbx_seq_one_letter_code
_entity_poly.pdbx_strand_id
1 'polypeptide(L)'
;ICSVTHAFCGDCNRARLSTEGQLFTCLFASSGHDLRQLVRGGHGDTALAAAIGGIWRQRNDRYSELRAELPADTGTGRRRIEMSYIGG
;
A
#
# COMPACT_ATOMS: atom_id res chain seq x y z
N ILE A 1 0.97 -11.53 12.64
CA ILE A 1 1.68 -10.30 12.23
C ILE A 1 0.92 -9.11 12.80
N CYS A 2 1.51 -8.35 13.71
CA CYS A 2 0.89 -7.17 14.30
C CYS A 2 1.34 -5.94 13.51
N SER A 3 0.40 -5.21 12.91
CA SER A 3 0.68 -4.08 12.01
C SER A 3 1.26 -2.83 12.68
N VAL A 4 1.36 -2.83 14.01
CA VAL A 4 1.65 -1.64 14.82
C VAL A 4 3.03 -1.71 15.48
N THR A 5 3.47 -2.89 15.94
CA THR A 5 4.74 -3.06 16.65
C THR A 5 5.89 -3.56 15.78
N HIS A 6 5.60 -4.24 14.67
CA HIS A 6 6.60 -4.64 13.67
C HIS A 6 6.08 -4.30 12.28
N ALA A 7 6.68 -3.26 11.67
CA ALA A 7 6.43 -2.95 10.28
C ALA A 7 6.87 -4.15 9.41
N PHE A 8 6.03 -4.53 8.44
CA PHE A 8 6.21 -5.71 7.59
C PHE A 8 6.26 -5.32 6.10
N CYS A 9 6.62 -4.09 5.77
CA CYS A 9 6.59 -3.62 4.39
C CYS A 9 7.65 -4.32 3.53
N GLY A 10 8.81 -4.67 4.09
CA GLY A 10 9.87 -5.44 3.43
C GLY A 10 9.39 -6.79 2.86
N ASP A 11 8.54 -7.50 3.60
CA ASP A 11 7.97 -8.79 3.17
C ASP A 11 6.59 -8.65 2.51
N CYS A 12 6.11 -7.42 2.31
CA CYS A 12 4.77 -7.19 1.77
C CYS A 12 4.72 -7.64 0.31
N ASN A 13 3.93 -8.67 0.00
CA ASN A 13 3.70 -9.17 -1.36
C ASN A 13 2.29 -8.85 -1.89
N ARG A 14 1.62 -7.86 -1.29
CA ARG A 14 0.21 -7.54 -1.57
C ARG A 14 0.07 -6.44 -2.62
N ALA A 15 -0.70 -6.70 -3.67
CA ALA A 15 -1.33 -5.69 -4.51
C ALA A 15 -2.83 -5.63 -4.21
N ARG A 16 -3.48 -4.49 -4.48
CA ARG A 16 -4.93 -4.31 -4.30
C ARG A 16 -5.52 -3.68 -5.56
N LEU A 17 -6.72 -4.10 -5.94
CA LEU A 17 -7.50 -3.49 -7.00
C LEU A 17 -8.70 -2.78 -6.38
N SER A 18 -8.91 -1.52 -6.72
CA SER A 18 -10.09 -0.77 -6.28
C SER A 18 -11.32 -1.08 -7.13
N THR A 19 -12.49 -0.65 -6.65
CA THR A 19 -13.77 -0.77 -7.36
C THR A 19 -13.81 0.01 -8.67
N GLU A 20 -12.99 1.06 -8.78
CA GLU A 20 -12.83 1.89 -9.98
C GLU A 20 -11.87 1.24 -10.99
N GLY A 21 -11.24 0.12 -10.62
CA GLY A 21 -10.28 -0.62 -11.45
C GLY A 21 -8.87 -0.05 -11.41
N GLN A 22 -8.48 0.58 -10.30
CA GLN A 22 -7.12 1.08 -10.09
C GLN A 22 -6.28 0.11 -9.26
N LEU A 23 -5.04 -0.14 -9.69
CA LEU A 23 -4.07 -0.96 -8.97
C LEU A 23 -3.29 -0.11 -7.97
N PHE A 24 -3.34 -0.54 -6.70
CA PHE A 24 -2.59 0.03 -5.59
C PHE A 24 -1.59 -0.99 -5.07
N THR A 25 -0.36 -0.54 -4.85
CA THR A 25 0.75 -1.34 -4.33
C THR A 25 0.95 -1.23 -2.81
N CYS A 26 0.20 -0.32 -2.16
CA CYS A 26 0.15 -0.15 -0.72
C CYS A 26 -1.28 0.14 -0.26
N LEU A 27 -1.61 -0.21 0.99
CA LEU A 27 -2.88 0.18 1.60
C LEU A 27 -3.02 1.71 1.76
N PHE A 28 -1.89 2.42 1.91
CA PHE A 28 -1.84 3.85 2.17
C PHE A 28 -1.34 4.67 0.97
N ALA A 29 -1.33 4.08 -0.23
CA ALA A 29 -0.90 4.76 -1.44
C ALA A 29 -1.84 5.94 -1.79
N SER A 30 -1.28 7.07 -2.22
CA SER A 30 -2.03 8.29 -2.57
C SER A 30 -2.63 8.26 -3.98
N SER A 31 -2.14 7.38 -4.84
CA SER A 31 -2.56 7.25 -6.23
C SER A 31 -2.49 5.80 -6.68
N GLY A 32 -3.41 5.42 -7.57
CA GLY A 32 -3.46 4.09 -8.18
C GLY A 32 -3.22 4.14 -9.69
N HIS A 33 -2.88 3.00 -10.27
CA HIS A 33 -2.64 2.85 -11.72
C HIS A 33 -3.92 2.35 -12.40
N ASP A 34 -4.38 3.02 -13.46
CA ASP A 34 -5.61 2.61 -14.18
C ASP A 34 -5.37 1.32 -14.97
N LEU A 35 -5.80 0.18 -14.40
CA LEU A 35 -5.82 -1.10 -15.10
C LEU A 35 -7.10 -1.30 -15.90
N ARG A 36 -8.18 -0.59 -15.55
CA ARG A 36 -9.47 -0.71 -16.21
C ARG A 36 -9.36 -0.39 -17.70
N GLN A 37 -8.61 0.65 -18.05
CA GLN A 37 -8.38 1.00 -19.45
C GLN A 37 -7.62 -0.08 -20.21
N LEU A 38 -6.60 -0.69 -19.59
CA LEU A 38 -5.83 -1.77 -20.21
C LEU A 38 -6.71 -2.98 -20.50
N VAL A 39 -7.52 -3.40 -19.52
CA VAL A 39 -8.44 -4.54 -19.66
C VAL A 39 -9.55 -4.25 -20.68
N ARG A 40 -10.19 -3.07 -20.60
CA ARG A 40 -11.28 -2.71 -21.53
C ARG A 40 -10.79 -2.38 -22.95
N GLY A 41 -9.51 -2.03 -23.11
CA GLY A 41 -8.89 -1.79 -24.40
C GLY A 41 -8.61 -3.05 -25.21
N GLY A 42 -8.94 -4.25 -24.69
CA GLY A 42 -8.75 -5.51 -25.40
C GLY A 42 -7.28 -5.95 -25.49
N HIS A 43 -6.42 -5.44 -24.61
CA HIS A 43 -5.03 -5.92 -24.52
C HIS A 43 -5.02 -7.38 -24.06
N GLY A 44 -4.17 -8.20 -24.68
CA GLY A 44 -4.00 -9.59 -24.27
C GLY A 44 -3.28 -9.75 -22.93
N ASP A 45 -3.37 -10.95 -22.36
CA ASP A 45 -2.81 -11.29 -21.03
C ASP A 45 -1.32 -10.98 -20.90
N THR A 46 -0.55 -11.12 -21.99
CA THR A 46 0.89 -10.81 -22.01
C THR A 46 1.16 -9.33 -21.77
N ALA A 47 0.37 -8.44 -22.38
CA ALA A 47 0.48 -7.01 -22.20
C ALA A 47 0.04 -6.59 -20.79
N LEU A 48 -1.02 -7.21 -20.26
CA LEU A 48 -1.47 -6.98 -18.89
C LEU A 48 -0.42 -7.41 -17.86
N ALA A 49 0.16 -8.61 -18.04
CA ALA A 49 1.23 -9.11 -17.18
C ALA A 49 2.47 -8.22 -17.24
N ALA A 50 2.85 -7.72 -18.41
CA ALA A 50 3.95 -6.78 -18.57
C ALA A 50 3.69 -5.45 -17.84
N ALA A 51 2.47 -4.91 -17.95
CA ALA A 51 2.07 -3.67 -17.26
C ALA A 51 2.11 -3.84 -15.73
N ILE A 52 1.48 -4.91 -15.20
CA ILE A 52 1.46 -5.19 -13.76
C ILE A 52 2.89 -5.44 -13.24
N GLY A 53 3.69 -6.23 -13.97
CA GLY A 53 5.09 -6.49 -13.62
C GLY A 53 5.98 -5.24 -13.70
N GLY A 54 5.66 -4.30 -14.60
CA GLY A 54 6.28 -2.98 -14.66
C GLY A 54 5.99 -2.16 -13.40
N ILE A 55 4.70 -2.03 -13.05
CA ILE A 55 4.25 -1.32 -11.84
C ILE A 55 4.88 -1.94 -10.59
N TRP A 56 4.87 -3.28 -10.47
CA TRP A 56 5.37 -3.99 -9.30
C TRP A 56 6.87 -3.78 -9.07
N ARG A 57 7.68 -3.77 -10.14
CA ARG A 57 9.14 -3.55 -10.04
C ARG A 57 9.51 -2.14 -9.61
N GLN A 58 8.65 -1.16 -9.88
CA GLN A 58 8.86 0.24 -9.46
C GLN A 58 8.35 0.52 -8.04
N ARG A 59 7.73 -0.46 -7.38
CA ARG A 59 7.17 -0.30 -6.05
C ARG A 59 8.26 0.00 -5.02
N ASN A 60 8.12 1.12 -4.34
CA ASN A 60 8.95 1.50 -3.20
C ASN A 60 8.10 1.87 -1.96
N ASP A 61 6.86 1.38 -1.93
CA ASP A 61 5.93 1.65 -0.84
C ASP A 61 6.35 0.94 0.45
N ARG A 62 6.60 1.73 1.49
CA ARG A 62 6.94 1.25 2.83
C ARG A 62 6.35 2.13 3.92
N TYR A 63 5.07 2.45 3.78
CA TYR A 63 4.38 3.42 4.64
C TYR A 63 4.53 3.12 6.14
N SER A 64 4.29 1.87 6.57
CA SER A 64 4.38 1.52 7.99
C SER A 64 5.81 1.63 8.53
N GLU A 65 6.83 1.35 7.72
CA GLU A 65 8.24 1.53 8.09
C GLU A 65 8.60 3.01 8.21
N LEU A 66 8.26 3.82 7.18
CA LEU A 66 8.45 5.27 7.22
C LEU A 66 7.75 5.93 8.41
N ARG A 67 6.56 5.43 8.77
CA ARG A 67 5.82 5.87 9.96
C ARG A 67 6.49 5.49 11.27
N ALA A 68 7.21 4.38 11.31
CA ALA A 68 7.94 3.92 12.49
C ALA A 68 9.27 4.66 12.67
N GLU A 69 9.88 5.13 11.58
CA GLU A 69 11.10 5.96 11.59
C GLU A 69 10.86 7.39 12.10
N LEU A 70 9.63 7.91 11.97
CA LEU A 70 9.28 9.22 12.48
C LEU A 70 9.39 9.24 14.01
N PRO A 71 10.02 10.28 14.61
CA PRO A 71 10.10 10.43 16.06
C PRO A 71 8.72 10.31 16.71
N ALA A 72 8.67 9.71 17.90
CA ALA A 72 7.48 9.72 18.72
C ALA A 72 7.12 11.16 19.09
N ASP A 73 6.27 11.80 18.28
CA ASP A 73 5.64 13.11 18.47
C ASP A 73 6.24 13.93 19.62
N THR A 74 7.42 14.51 19.39
CA THR A 74 8.08 15.40 20.35
C THR A 74 7.45 16.79 20.23
N GLY A 75 6.18 16.92 20.64
CA GLY A 75 5.52 18.22 20.62
C GLY A 75 4.00 18.15 20.76
N THR A 76 3.51 18.27 22.00
CA THR A 76 2.11 18.49 22.40
C THR A 76 1.20 17.27 22.51
N GLY A 77 1.49 16.41 23.50
CA GLY A 77 0.48 15.95 24.47
C GLY A 77 -0.69 15.07 23.98
N ARG A 78 -0.77 14.68 22.71
CA ARG A 78 -1.77 13.70 22.27
C ARG A 78 -1.21 12.30 22.45
N ARG A 79 -1.55 11.68 23.59
CA ARG A 79 -1.39 10.23 23.79
C ARG A 79 -1.90 9.52 22.55
N ARG A 80 -0.97 8.86 21.83
CA ARG A 80 -1.30 7.98 20.71
C ARG A 80 -2.26 6.93 21.25
N ILE A 81 -3.48 6.91 20.72
CA ILE A 81 -4.46 5.92 21.14
C ILE A 81 -4.04 4.60 20.50
N GLU A 82 -3.58 3.67 21.33
CA GLU A 82 -3.23 2.33 20.91
C GLU A 82 -4.48 1.61 20.40
N MET A 83 -4.32 0.77 19.38
CA MET A 83 -5.43 -0.02 18.83
C MET A 83 -6.09 -0.91 19.90
N SER A 84 -5.35 -1.32 20.94
CA SER A 84 -5.89 -2.02 22.12
C SER A 84 -6.98 -1.22 22.86
N TYR A 85 -7.00 0.10 22.71
CA TYR A 85 -7.97 0.99 23.33
C TYR A 85 -9.23 1.22 22.47
N ILE A 86 -9.17 1.03 21.14
CA ILE A 86 -10.32 1.32 20.24
C ILE A 86 -11.03 0.04 19.75
N GLY A 87 -10.46 -1.16 19.90
CA GLY A 87 -11.23 -2.40 19.72
C GLY A 87 -10.43 -3.56 19.13
N GLY A 88 -10.69 -4.75 19.65
CA GLY A 88 -10.39 -6.03 19.03
C GLY A 88 -11.53 -6.51 18.15
#